data_AF-D5QB65-F1
#
_entry.id   AF-D5QB65-F1
#
_cell.length_a   1.000
_cell.length_b   1.000
_cell.length_c   1.000
_cell.angle_alpha   90.00
_cell.angle_beta   90.00
_cell.angle_gamma   90.00
#
_symmetry.space_group_name_H-M   'P 1'
#
loop_
_entity.id
_entity.type
_entity.pdbx_description
1 polymer ?
#
loop_
_entity_poly.entity_id
_entity_poly.type
_entity_poly.pdbx_seq_one_letter_code
_entity_poly.pdbx_strand_id
1 'polypeptide(L)'
;MTDAPTSSSSLSDLWKARYRQPPPDVGLPENTVVRGLMAHRSVRAFSAAAVPHGALEVAVAAAQSASSSCNFQAWSVIAVTDAQRRARLAKLAGDQAFIAQAPLFLIWVADLSRLEHAADARAQPHVALDYLESFTMAVADTSFAAQNAAAAFESFGLGIVYVGGVRNQPAEIASELGLPPRTVAIFGMCVGHPDRQQPTTIRPRLPQAAVLHHEKYAQGTDQIPAYDATMQRFRAEQGLSRQDWSATVIARVRDAGAMHGRDHLREELVRRGFELR
;
A
#
# COMPACT_ATOMS: atom_id res chain seq x y z
N MET A 1 -16.09 -0.58 25.97
CA MET A 1 -15.26 -0.77 24.77
C MET A 1 -13.84 -0.91 25.25
N THR A 2 -13.24 -2.08 25.12
CA THR A 2 -11.78 -2.23 25.28
C THR A 2 -11.10 -1.50 24.14
N ASP A 3 -10.12 -0.65 24.42
CA ASP A 3 -9.36 0.05 23.39
C ASP A 3 -8.78 -0.94 22.39
N ALA A 4 -8.81 -0.60 21.09
CA ALA A 4 -8.26 -1.46 20.06
C ALA A 4 -6.76 -1.67 20.31
N PRO A 5 -6.21 -2.89 20.13
CA PRO A 5 -4.79 -3.15 20.33
C PRO A 5 -3.93 -2.18 19.52
N THR A 6 -2.90 -1.66 20.16
CA THR A 6 -1.96 -0.68 19.61
C THR A 6 -0.57 -1.31 19.51
N SER A 7 0.42 -0.56 19.04
CA SER A 7 1.83 -1.00 19.02
C SER A 7 2.42 -1.25 20.43
N SER A 8 1.72 -0.85 21.49
CA SER A 8 2.08 -1.15 22.88
C SER A 8 1.41 -2.41 23.45
N SER A 9 0.47 -3.03 22.73
CA SER A 9 -0.15 -4.31 23.12
C SER A 9 0.83 -5.47 22.96
N SER A 10 0.67 -6.56 23.73
CA SER A 10 1.54 -7.73 23.61
C SER A 10 1.47 -8.35 22.20
N LEU A 11 2.50 -9.10 21.80
CA LEU A 11 2.45 -9.87 20.55
C LEU A 11 1.28 -10.86 20.54
N SER A 12 0.94 -11.43 21.69
CA SER A 12 -0.21 -12.34 21.84
C SER A 12 -1.54 -11.64 21.55
N ASP A 13 -1.73 -10.42 22.05
CA ASP A 13 -2.96 -9.64 21.81
C ASP A 13 -3.08 -9.21 20.36
N LEU A 14 -1.96 -8.77 19.76
CA LEU A 14 -1.91 -8.40 18.34
C LEU A 14 -2.17 -9.62 17.43
N TRP A 15 -1.65 -10.79 17.81
CA TRP A 15 -1.92 -12.04 17.11
C TRP A 15 -3.41 -12.39 17.17
N LYS A 16 -4.00 -12.37 18.37
CA LYS A 16 -5.43 -12.63 18.56
C LYS A 16 -6.28 -11.64 17.78
N ALA A 17 -5.93 -10.36 17.73
CA ALA A 17 -6.64 -9.38 16.92
C ALA A 17 -6.55 -9.69 15.41
N ARG A 18 -5.37 -10.11 14.94
CA ARG A 18 -5.05 -10.40 13.53
C ARG A 18 -5.67 -11.69 13.01
N TYR A 19 -5.67 -12.75 13.81
CA TYR A 19 -6.05 -14.10 13.36
C TYR A 19 -7.28 -14.66 14.09
N ARG A 20 -7.77 -13.99 15.15
CA ARG A 20 -8.90 -14.44 15.98
C ARG A 20 -8.69 -15.82 16.60
N GLN A 21 -7.43 -16.19 16.78
CA GLN A 21 -6.93 -17.42 17.38
C GLN A 21 -5.74 -17.06 18.27
N PRO A 22 -5.39 -17.86 19.30
CA PRO A 22 -4.15 -17.66 20.04
C PRO A 22 -2.93 -17.83 19.12
N PRO A 23 -1.79 -17.19 19.44
CA PRO A 23 -0.54 -17.50 18.76
C PRO A 23 -0.15 -18.97 18.95
N PRO A 24 0.60 -19.55 18.00
CA PRO A 24 1.33 -20.79 18.28
C PRO A 24 2.26 -20.58 19.47
N ASP A 25 2.63 -21.65 20.16
CA ASP A 25 3.64 -21.58 21.21
C ASP A 25 4.99 -21.22 20.57
N VAL A 26 5.30 -19.92 20.58
CA VAL A 26 6.54 -19.35 20.05
C VAL A 26 7.34 -18.82 21.22
N GLY A 27 8.45 -19.49 21.54
CA GLY A 27 9.39 -19.06 22.60
C GLY A 27 10.19 -17.80 22.23
N LEU A 28 9.67 -16.93 21.37
CA LEU A 28 10.33 -15.70 20.96
C LEU A 28 9.93 -14.55 21.89
N PRO A 29 10.89 -13.67 22.25
CA PRO A 29 10.60 -12.53 23.11
C PRO A 29 9.80 -11.45 22.38
N GLU A 30 9.17 -10.58 23.17
CA GLU A 30 8.51 -9.35 22.73
C GLU A 30 9.44 -8.46 21.88
N ASN A 31 8.96 -7.99 20.71
CA ASN A 31 9.75 -7.20 19.78
C ASN A 31 8.96 -5.98 19.26
N THR A 32 9.54 -4.79 19.42
CA THR A 32 8.90 -3.50 19.07
C THR A 32 8.57 -3.37 17.58
N VAL A 33 9.46 -3.83 16.70
CA VAL A 33 9.26 -3.78 15.24
C VAL A 33 8.11 -4.70 14.85
N VAL A 34 8.11 -5.94 15.34
CA VAL A 34 7.04 -6.91 15.05
C VAL A 34 5.71 -6.39 15.58
N ARG A 35 5.66 -5.85 16.81
CA ARG A 35 4.44 -5.24 17.34
C ARG A 35 3.94 -4.08 16.49
N GLY A 36 4.82 -3.17 16.07
CA GLY A 36 4.48 -2.05 15.19
C GLY A 36 3.81 -2.53 13.90
N LEU A 37 4.45 -3.50 13.21
CA LEU A 37 3.92 -4.08 11.97
C LEU A 37 2.59 -4.82 12.19
N MET A 38 2.46 -5.58 13.29
CA MET A 38 1.24 -6.32 13.59
C MET A 38 0.08 -5.42 14.02
N ALA A 39 0.36 -4.23 14.58
CA ALA A 39 -0.64 -3.22 14.93
C ALA A 39 -1.17 -2.42 13.72
N HIS A 40 -0.63 -2.67 12.51
CA HIS A 40 -1.06 -2.00 11.28
C HIS A 40 -2.57 -2.12 11.06
N ARG A 41 -3.18 -0.96 10.76
CA ARG A 41 -4.56 -0.83 10.29
C ARG A 41 -4.67 0.41 9.41
N SER A 42 -5.35 0.30 8.28
CA SER A 42 -5.50 1.43 7.37
C SER A 42 -6.44 2.49 7.96
N VAL A 43 -5.93 3.71 8.11
CA VAL A 43 -6.67 4.86 8.63
C VAL A 43 -7.30 5.63 7.47
N ARG A 44 -8.60 5.87 7.53
CA ARG A 44 -9.36 6.61 6.50
C ARG A 44 -10.15 7.79 7.05
N ALA A 45 -9.92 8.15 8.31
CA ALA A 45 -10.44 9.34 8.94
C ALA A 45 -9.23 10.02 9.60
N PHE A 46 -8.95 11.25 9.16
CA PHE A 46 -7.78 12.01 9.59
C PHE A 46 -8.24 13.30 10.26
N SER A 47 -7.53 13.73 11.30
CA SER A 47 -7.72 15.08 11.84
C SER A 47 -7.05 16.13 10.94
N ALA A 48 -7.40 17.40 11.13
CA ALA A 48 -6.79 18.52 10.41
C ALA A 48 -5.35 18.84 10.87
N ALA A 49 -4.81 18.11 11.84
CA ALA A 49 -3.46 18.35 12.34
C ALA A 49 -2.42 18.00 11.25
N ALA A 50 -1.46 18.90 11.05
CA ALA A 50 -0.36 18.68 10.13
C ALA A 50 0.51 17.50 10.56
N VAL A 51 1.18 16.87 9.59
CA VAL A 51 2.24 15.88 9.88
C VAL A 51 3.38 16.58 10.64
N PRO A 52 3.95 15.97 11.69
CA PRO A 52 5.08 16.55 12.42
C PRO A 52 6.25 16.93 11.51
N HIS A 53 6.89 18.05 11.81
CA HIS A 53 8.10 18.49 11.10
C HIS A 53 9.19 17.40 11.17
N GLY A 54 9.85 17.13 10.04
CA GLY A 54 10.88 16.08 9.94
C GLY A 54 10.35 14.66 9.73
N ALA A 55 9.05 14.40 9.94
CA ALA A 55 8.53 13.04 9.84
C ALA A 55 8.54 12.51 8.39
N LEU A 56 8.32 13.37 7.40
CA LEU A 56 8.41 12.99 5.99
C LEU A 56 9.86 12.62 5.63
N GLU A 57 10.81 13.45 6.04
CA GLU A 57 12.24 13.27 5.76
C GLU A 57 12.75 11.96 6.38
N VAL A 58 12.38 11.68 7.64
CA VAL A 58 12.74 10.42 8.32
C VAL A 58 12.07 9.22 7.66
N ALA A 59 10.80 9.32 7.27
CA ALA A 59 10.10 8.25 6.57
C ALA A 59 10.70 7.97 5.18
N VAL A 60 11.16 9.00 4.47
CA VAL A 60 11.87 8.84 3.19
C VAL A 60 13.25 8.22 3.40
N ALA A 61 13.98 8.58 4.46
CA ALA A 61 15.24 7.91 4.80
C ALA A 61 15.02 6.41 5.11
N ALA A 62 13.96 6.07 5.83
CA ALA A 62 13.56 4.67 6.04
C ALA A 62 13.19 3.97 4.72
N ALA A 63 12.48 4.67 3.83
CA ALA A 63 12.15 4.18 2.49
C ALA A 63 13.40 3.87 1.66
N GLN A 64 14.38 4.78 1.65
CA GLN A 64 15.67 4.62 0.98
C GLN A 64 16.55 3.52 1.59
N SER A 65 16.26 3.11 2.83
CA SER A 65 16.94 2.01 3.50
C SER A 65 16.35 0.63 3.13
N ALA A 66 15.31 0.57 2.30
CA ALA A 66 14.79 -0.69 1.78
C ALA A 66 15.77 -1.35 0.81
N SER A 67 15.72 -2.68 0.71
CA SER A 67 16.45 -3.40 -0.34
C SER A 67 16.02 -2.92 -1.73
N SER A 68 16.97 -2.87 -2.66
CA SER A 68 16.74 -2.47 -4.04
C SER A 68 17.43 -3.45 -4.99
N SER A 69 16.69 -3.88 -6.00
CA SER A 69 17.13 -4.86 -6.99
C SER A 69 18.35 -4.31 -7.74
N CYS A 70 19.51 -4.97 -7.62
CA CYS A 70 20.78 -4.50 -8.18
C CYS A 70 21.16 -3.05 -7.81
N ASN A 71 20.62 -2.53 -6.70
CA ASN A 71 20.74 -1.12 -6.31
C ASN A 71 20.24 -0.11 -7.38
N PHE A 72 19.28 -0.52 -8.22
CA PHE A 72 18.69 0.34 -9.26
C PHE A 72 18.00 1.58 -8.66
N GLN A 73 17.42 1.42 -7.47
CA GLN A 73 16.61 2.42 -6.80
C GLN A 73 15.54 2.96 -7.74
N ALA A 74 14.88 2.07 -8.49
CA ALA A 74 13.98 2.38 -9.61
C ALA A 74 12.60 2.91 -9.15
N TRP A 75 12.62 3.87 -8.24
CA TRP A 75 11.44 4.47 -7.64
C TRP A 75 11.66 5.95 -7.34
N SER A 76 10.54 6.67 -7.29
CA SER A 76 10.42 8.06 -6.86
C SER A 76 9.19 8.22 -5.98
N VAL A 77 9.16 9.28 -5.16
CA VAL A 77 7.98 9.63 -4.37
C VAL A 77 7.70 11.12 -4.48
N ILE A 78 6.44 11.47 -4.73
CA ILE A 78 5.99 12.87 -4.80
C ILE A 78 5.13 13.17 -3.58
N ALA A 79 5.53 14.16 -2.78
CA ALA A 79 4.75 14.64 -1.65
C ALA A 79 3.78 15.74 -2.09
N VAL A 80 2.48 15.50 -1.92
CA VAL A 80 1.42 16.45 -2.25
C VAL A 80 0.81 17.03 -0.97
N THR A 81 1.19 18.26 -0.63
CA THR A 81 0.71 19.02 0.52
C THR A 81 -0.21 20.19 0.15
N ASP A 82 -0.31 20.53 -1.14
CA ASP A 82 -1.30 21.50 -1.63
C ASP A 82 -2.72 20.90 -1.60
N ALA A 83 -3.64 21.60 -0.91
CA ALA A 83 -5.00 21.12 -0.71
C ALA A 83 -5.80 21.03 -2.01
N GLN A 84 -5.60 21.99 -2.94
CA GLN A 84 -6.32 21.99 -4.22
C GLN A 84 -5.88 20.81 -5.09
N ARG A 85 -4.57 20.54 -5.16
CA ARG A 85 -4.01 19.39 -5.86
C ARG A 85 -4.48 18.08 -5.24
N ARG A 86 -4.48 17.94 -3.91
CA ARG A 86 -5.05 16.73 -3.26
C ARG A 86 -6.52 16.53 -3.62
N ALA A 87 -7.32 17.59 -3.66
CA ALA A 87 -8.73 17.50 -4.06
C ALA A 87 -8.91 17.03 -5.51
N ARG A 88 -8.06 17.50 -6.45
CA ARG A 88 -8.07 17.00 -7.84
C ARG A 88 -7.66 15.53 -7.92
N LEU A 89 -6.57 15.15 -7.23
CA LEU A 89 -6.11 13.76 -7.18
C LEU A 89 -7.14 12.83 -6.52
N ALA A 90 -7.90 13.31 -5.53
CA ALA A 90 -8.97 12.54 -4.90
C ALA A 90 -10.07 12.16 -5.91
N LYS A 91 -10.47 13.09 -6.79
CA LYS A 91 -11.43 12.83 -7.87
C LYS A 91 -10.89 11.78 -8.84
N LEU A 92 -9.65 11.96 -9.30
CA LEU A 92 -8.99 11.01 -10.22
C LEU A 92 -8.87 9.61 -9.62
N ALA A 93 -8.70 9.52 -8.30
CA ALA A 93 -8.63 8.27 -7.55
C ALA A 93 -9.99 7.68 -7.14
N GLY A 94 -11.11 8.15 -7.71
CA GLY A 94 -12.45 7.62 -7.45
C GLY A 94 -13.15 8.25 -6.24
N ASP A 95 -13.02 9.57 -6.08
CA ASP A 95 -13.72 10.38 -5.07
C ASP A 95 -13.54 9.90 -3.62
N GLN A 96 -12.35 9.42 -3.31
CA GLN A 96 -12.02 8.94 -1.96
C GLN A 96 -11.75 10.13 -1.03
N ALA A 97 -12.77 10.55 -0.27
CA ALA A 97 -12.75 11.76 0.57
C ALA A 97 -11.54 11.88 1.52
N PHE A 98 -11.03 10.75 2.02
CA PHE A 98 -9.88 10.73 2.92
C PHE A 98 -8.57 11.21 2.28
N ILE A 99 -8.47 11.21 0.95
CA ILE A 99 -7.33 11.79 0.21
C ILE A 99 -7.29 13.31 0.38
N ALA A 100 -8.45 13.97 0.32
CA ALA A 100 -8.56 15.40 0.54
C ALA A 100 -8.40 15.78 2.02
N GLN A 101 -8.88 14.92 2.94
CA GLN A 101 -8.74 15.14 4.38
C GLN A 101 -7.31 15.01 4.89
N ALA A 102 -6.56 14.01 4.40
CA ALA A 102 -5.19 13.78 4.87
C ALA A 102 -4.30 15.01 4.59
N PRO A 103 -3.49 15.47 5.56
CA PRO A 103 -2.59 16.61 5.37
C PRO A 103 -1.44 16.32 4.38
N LEU A 104 -1.11 15.04 4.18
CA LEU A 104 -0.05 14.59 3.29
C LEU A 104 -0.55 13.44 2.42
N PHE A 105 -0.36 13.57 1.10
CA PHE A 105 -0.61 12.50 0.15
C PHE A 105 0.66 12.22 -0.66
N LEU A 106 1.23 11.03 -0.50
CA LEU A 106 2.42 10.59 -1.20
C LEU A 106 2.02 9.79 -2.44
N ILE A 107 2.64 10.07 -3.59
CA ILE A 107 2.48 9.27 -4.81
C ILE A 107 3.77 8.50 -5.03
N TRP A 108 3.70 7.18 -4.94
CA TRP A 108 4.84 6.29 -5.13
C TRP A 108 4.90 5.84 -6.58
N VAL A 109 6.04 6.08 -7.20
CA VAL A 109 6.24 6.01 -8.64
C VAL A 109 7.32 4.98 -8.95
N ALA A 110 7.00 4.00 -9.80
CA ALA A 110 8.03 3.20 -10.45
C ALA A 110 8.73 4.11 -11.47
N ASP A 111 10.05 4.28 -11.34
CA ASP A 111 10.81 5.31 -12.05
C ASP A 111 12.04 4.70 -12.72
N LEU A 112 11.92 4.41 -14.01
CA LEU A 112 13.03 4.00 -14.87
C LEU A 112 13.65 5.20 -15.60
N SER A 113 13.02 6.38 -15.57
CA SER A 113 13.53 7.58 -16.24
C SER A 113 14.89 8.01 -15.67
N ARG A 114 15.12 7.82 -14.36
CA ARG A 114 16.43 8.09 -13.75
C ARG A 114 17.55 7.24 -14.37
N LEU A 115 17.27 5.96 -14.63
CA LEU A 115 18.25 5.04 -15.22
C LEU A 115 18.50 5.35 -16.69
N GLU A 116 17.44 5.70 -17.43
CA GLU A 116 17.54 6.20 -18.81
C GLU A 116 18.45 7.43 -18.89
N HIS A 117 18.18 8.47 -18.10
CA HIS A 117 19.02 9.67 -18.05
C HIS A 117 20.48 9.36 -17.67
N ALA A 118 20.71 8.42 -16.74
CA ALA A 118 22.06 8.03 -16.35
C ALA A 118 22.81 7.29 -17.47
N ALA A 119 22.11 6.48 -18.27
CA ALA A 119 22.69 5.82 -19.44
C ALA A 119 22.97 6.82 -20.56
N ASP A 120 22.04 7.73 -20.84
CA ASP A 120 22.18 8.77 -21.87
C ASP A 120 23.34 9.72 -21.56
N ALA A 121 23.49 10.15 -20.31
CA ALA A 121 24.61 10.98 -19.86
C ALA A 121 25.99 10.31 -20.08
N ARG A 122 26.00 8.98 -20.25
CA ARG A 122 27.20 8.17 -20.54
C ARG A 122 27.25 7.66 -21.98
N ALA A 123 26.29 8.07 -22.82
CA ALA A 123 26.10 7.59 -24.19
C ALA A 123 26.08 6.04 -24.27
N GLN A 124 25.43 5.39 -23.31
CA GLN A 124 25.29 3.93 -23.25
C GLN A 124 23.87 3.50 -23.67
N PRO A 125 23.72 2.34 -24.34
CA PRO A 125 22.40 1.80 -24.64
C PRO A 125 21.69 1.36 -23.35
N HIS A 126 20.37 1.51 -23.32
CA HIS A 126 19.52 1.19 -22.17
C HIS A 126 18.34 0.27 -22.53
N VAL A 127 18.49 -0.56 -23.56
CA VAL A 127 17.44 -1.49 -24.06
C VAL A 127 16.89 -2.44 -22.98
N ALA A 128 17.65 -2.71 -21.92
CA ALA A 128 17.18 -3.49 -20.78
C ALA A 128 15.94 -2.86 -20.11
N LEU A 129 15.80 -1.53 -20.15
CA LEU A 129 14.64 -0.80 -19.60
C LEU A 129 13.33 -1.08 -20.35
N ASP A 130 13.40 -1.64 -21.57
CA ASP A 130 12.22 -1.97 -22.39
C ASP A 130 11.58 -3.31 -22.00
N TYR A 131 12.31 -4.17 -21.30
CA TYR A 131 11.81 -5.50 -20.91
C TYR A 131 10.91 -5.43 -19.69
N LEU A 132 9.93 -6.34 -19.65
CA LEU A 132 9.03 -6.50 -18.49
C LEU A 132 9.77 -6.69 -17.15
N GLU A 133 10.98 -7.24 -17.18
CA GLU A 133 11.83 -7.40 -16.00
C GLU A 133 12.14 -6.08 -15.30
N SER A 134 12.61 -5.06 -16.03
CA SER A 134 12.93 -3.74 -15.45
C SER A 134 11.70 -3.08 -14.83
N PHE A 135 10.53 -3.24 -15.45
CA PHE A 135 9.27 -2.76 -14.90
C PHE A 135 8.89 -3.51 -13.62
N THR A 136 9.03 -4.84 -13.61
CA THR A 136 8.77 -5.69 -12.43
C THR A 136 9.65 -5.30 -11.25
N MET A 137 10.96 -5.11 -11.49
CA MET A 137 11.91 -4.63 -10.48
C MET A 137 11.51 -3.25 -9.93
N ALA A 138 11.15 -2.30 -10.80
CA ALA A 138 10.73 -0.96 -10.37
C ALA A 138 9.48 -1.00 -9.48
N VAL A 139 8.50 -1.85 -9.80
CA VAL A 139 7.29 -2.05 -8.97
C VAL A 139 7.64 -2.65 -7.60
N ALA A 140 8.55 -3.63 -7.56
CA ALA A 140 9.01 -4.27 -6.33
C ALA A 140 9.75 -3.28 -5.42
N ASP A 141 10.77 -2.61 -5.95
CA ASP A 141 11.55 -1.58 -5.24
C ASP A 141 10.63 -0.48 -4.68
N THR A 142 9.69 0.02 -5.49
CA THR A 142 8.69 1.02 -5.05
C THR A 142 7.86 0.50 -3.87
N SER A 143 7.48 -0.78 -3.89
CA SER A 143 6.66 -1.40 -2.84
C SER A 143 7.42 -1.59 -1.54
N PHE A 144 8.69 -1.99 -1.60
CA PHE A 144 9.54 -2.10 -0.41
C PHE A 144 9.80 -0.74 0.24
N ALA A 145 10.18 0.26 -0.56
CA ALA A 145 10.41 1.62 -0.09
C ALA A 145 9.14 2.19 0.58
N ALA A 146 7.99 2.03 -0.06
CA ALA A 146 6.73 2.51 0.50
C ALA A 146 6.36 1.81 1.80
N GLN A 147 6.56 0.50 1.91
CA GLN A 147 6.20 -0.23 3.13
C GLN A 147 7.10 0.13 4.31
N ASN A 148 8.40 0.41 4.07
CA ASN A 148 9.28 0.97 5.09
C ASN A 148 8.82 2.36 5.55
N ALA A 149 8.44 3.24 4.61
CA ALA A 149 7.89 4.55 4.95
C ALA A 149 6.59 4.43 5.77
N ALA A 150 5.70 3.51 5.39
CA ALA A 150 4.47 3.23 6.14
C ALA A 150 4.77 2.83 7.59
N ALA A 151 5.69 1.89 7.80
CA ALA A 151 6.11 1.47 9.13
C ALA A 151 6.74 2.63 9.93
N ALA A 152 7.54 3.48 9.29
CA ALA A 152 8.11 4.66 9.92
C ALA A 152 7.04 5.66 10.36
N PHE A 153 6.08 6.01 9.48
CA PHE A 153 4.96 6.89 9.85
C PHE A 153 4.13 6.32 11.01
N GLU A 154 3.79 5.04 10.96
CA GLU A 154 3.04 4.38 12.03
C GLU A 154 3.82 4.34 13.36
N SER A 155 5.15 4.24 13.31
CA SER A 155 6.01 4.33 14.50
C SER A 155 5.96 5.69 15.20
N PHE A 156 5.67 6.77 14.45
CA PHE A 156 5.43 8.11 14.98
C PHE A 156 3.96 8.33 15.41
N GLY A 157 3.14 7.28 15.42
CA GLY A 157 1.73 7.35 15.78
C GLY A 157 0.82 7.94 14.70
N LEU A 158 1.32 8.11 13.48
CA LEU A 158 0.51 8.54 12.34
C LEU A 158 -0.26 7.35 11.76
N GLY A 159 -1.39 7.65 11.13
CA GLY A 159 -2.16 6.69 10.35
C GLY A 159 -1.79 6.79 8.88
N ILE A 160 -1.84 5.64 8.20
CA ILE A 160 -1.66 5.58 6.74
C ILE A 160 -2.76 4.79 6.05
N VAL A 161 -2.98 5.06 4.77
CA VAL A 161 -3.74 4.17 3.87
C VAL A 161 -3.20 4.24 2.46
N TYR A 162 -2.98 3.09 1.85
CA TYR A 162 -2.65 2.98 0.43
C TYR A 162 -3.85 3.27 -0.46
N VAL A 163 -3.59 3.93 -1.57
CA VAL A 163 -4.58 4.36 -2.56
C VAL A 163 -4.22 3.76 -3.91
N GLY A 164 -4.73 2.56 -4.19
CA GLY A 164 -4.59 1.94 -5.52
C GLY A 164 -5.41 2.64 -6.61
N GLY A 165 -6.35 3.52 -6.22
CA GLY A 165 -7.20 4.28 -7.14
C GLY A 165 -6.45 5.26 -8.03
N VAL A 166 -5.20 5.61 -7.70
CA VAL A 166 -4.32 6.41 -8.59
C VAL A 166 -4.06 5.73 -9.93
N ARG A 167 -4.38 4.43 -10.06
CA ARG A 167 -4.28 3.69 -11.32
C ARG A 167 -5.59 3.66 -12.12
N ASN A 168 -6.67 4.26 -11.63
CA ASN A 168 -7.95 4.32 -12.36
C ASN A 168 -7.85 5.25 -13.58
N GLN A 169 -7.12 6.36 -13.44
CA GLN A 169 -6.89 7.38 -14.47
C GLN A 169 -5.39 7.70 -14.55
N PRO A 170 -4.57 6.73 -15.00
CA PRO A 170 -3.11 6.82 -14.92
C PRO A 170 -2.50 7.93 -15.79
N ALA A 171 -3.11 8.24 -16.93
CA ALA A 171 -2.68 9.32 -17.83
C ALA A 171 -2.90 10.70 -17.19
N GLU A 172 -4.07 10.90 -16.59
CA GLU A 172 -4.46 12.15 -15.92
C GLU A 172 -3.64 12.36 -14.65
N ILE A 173 -3.38 11.29 -13.88
CA ILE A 173 -2.46 11.34 -12.72
C ILE A 173 -1.05 11.73 -13.18
N ALA A 174 -0.56 11.15 -14.28
CA ALA A 174 0.74 11.50 -14.84
C ALA A 174 0.80 12.97 -15.27
N SER A 175 -0.22 13.46 -15.98
CA SER A 175 -0.32 14.85 -16.42
C SER A 175 -0.41 15.82 -15.25
N GLU A 176 -1.24 15.52 -14.24
CA GLU A 176 -1.41 16.38 -13.06
C GLU A 176 -0.07 16.54 -12.30
N LEU A 177 0.73 15.47 -12.22
CA LEU A 177 1.98 15.44 -11.46
C LEU A 177 3.24 15.73 -12.31
N GLY A 178 3.08 15.94 -13.63
CA GLY A 178 4.21 16.17 -14.53
C GLY A 178 5.17 14.98 -14.64
N LEU A 179 4.64 13.75 -14.60
CA LEU A 179 5.46 12.55 -14.66
C LEU A 179 6.06 12.37 -16.07
N PRO A 180 7.40 12.23 -16.21
CA PRO A 180 8.04 12.03 -17.51
C PRO A 180 7.75 10.63 -18.08
N PRO A 181 8.12 10.34 -19.34
CA PRO A 181 8.18 8.97 -19.84
C PRO A 181 8.96 8.02 -18.92
N ARG A 182 8.70 6.72 -19.01
CA ARG A 182 9.28 5.65 -18.19
C ARG A 182 9.10 5.83 -16.68
N THR A 183 8.02 6.48 -16.28
CA THR A 183 7.58 6.52 -14.88
C THR A 183 6.12 6.13 -14.79
N VAL A 184 5.65 5.61 -13.65
CA VAL A 184 4.22 5.38 -13.41
C VAL A 184 3.86 5.35 -11.93
N ALA A 185 2.76 6.01 -11.56
CA ALA A 185 2.24 5.96 -10.20
C ALA A 185 1.73 4.54 -9.89
N ILE A 186 2.36 3.85 -8.95
CA ILE A 186 1.96 2.51 -8.53
C ILE A 186 0.84 2.61 -7.50
N PHE A 187 0.99 3.44 -6.47
CA PHE A 187 -0.08 3.71 -5.50
C PHE A 187 0.13 5.06 -4.82
N GLY A 188 -0.95 5.65 -4.34
CA GLY A 188 -0.88 6.74 -3.37
C GLY A 188 -0.76 6.22 -1.94
N MET A 189 -0.39 7.09 -1.01
CA MET A 189 -0.42 6.85 0.43
C MET A 189 -0.84 8.13 1.15
N CYS A 190 -2.01 8.12 1.78
CA CYS A 190 -2.42 9.19 2.67
C CYS A 190 -1.71 9.00 4.02
N VAL A 191 -1.25 10.10 4.62
CA VAL A 191 -0.58 10.12 5.92
C VAL A 191 -1.17 11.27 6.74
N GLY A 192 -1.45 11.01 8.02
CA GLY A 192 -1.93 12.03 8.95
C GLY A 192 -2.25 11.47 10.33
N HIS A 193 -2.66 12.34 11.25
CA HIS A 193 -3.12 11.90 12.56
C HIS A 193 -4.49 11.21 12.44
N PRO A 194 -4.65 9.98 12.97
CA PRO A 194 -5.96 9.32 12.97
C PRO A 194 -6.99 10.13 13.75
N ASP A 195 -8.19 10.27 13.18
CA ASP A 195 -9.32 10.85 13.89
C ASP A 195 -9.74 9.92 15.05
N ARG A 196 -9.61 10.42 16.29
CA ARG A 196 -9.95 9.67 17.50
C ARG A 196 -11.45 9.42 17.64
N GLN A 197 -12.29 10.20 16.96
CA GLN A 197 -13.75 10.01 16.96
C GLN A 197 -14.17 8.85 16.06
N GLN A 198 -13.31 8.43 15.14
CA GLN A 198 -13.56 7.34 14.19
C GLN A 198 -12.43 6.30 14.27
N PRO A 199 -12.32 5.58 15.40
CA PRO A 199 -11.24 4.62 15.61
C PRO A 199 -11.32 3.49 14.58
N THR A 200 -10.15 3.06 14.12
CA THR A 200 -10.01 1.92 13.21
C THR A 200 -9.45 0.71 13.95
N THR A 201 -9.99 -0.46 13.65
CA THR A 201 -9.61 -1.72 14.29
C THR A 201 -8.70 -2.55 13.38
N ILE A 202 -7.96 -3.48 14.00
CA ILE A 202 -7.13 -4.44 13.28
C ILE A 202 -8.05 -5.41 12.52
N ARG A 203 -8.02 -5.31 11.19
CA ARG A 203 -8.76 -6.23 10.30
C ARG A 203 -8.13 -7.63 10.35
N PRO A 204 -8.92 -8.70 10.52
CA PRO A 204 -8.43 -10.07 10.43
C PRO A 204 -7.76 -10.37 9.07
N ARG A 205 -6.84 -11.33 9.04
CA ARG A 205 -6.20 -11.84 7.80
C ARG A 205 -6.53 -13.31 7.59
N LEU A 206 -6.31 -13.79 6.37
CA LEU A 206 -6.31 -15.21 6.07
C LEU A 206 -5.42 -15.96 7.08
N PRO A 207 -5.76 -17.20 7.46
CA PRO A 207 -4.89 -18.05 8.27
C PRO A 207 -3.51 -18.18 7.62
N GLN A 208 -2.44 -18.29 8.42
CA GLN A 208 -1.08 -18.40 7.89
C GLN A 208 -0.91 -19.60 6.95
N ALA A 209 -1.60 -20.72 7.21
CA ALA A 209 -1.57 -21.90 6.35
C ALA A 209 -2.14 -21.67 4.92
N ALA A 210 -2.89 -20.58 4.70
CA ALA A 210 -3.35 -20.19 3.37
C ALA A 210 -2.32 -19.34 2.58
N VAL A 211 -1.22 -18.91 3.23
CA VAL A 211 -0.25 -17.97 2.66
C VAL A 211 1.18 -18.52 2.73
N LEU A 212 1.54 -19.18 3.83
CA LEU A 212 2.83 -19.82 4.02
C LEU A 212 2.75 -21.28 3.54
N HIS A 213 3.56 -21.61 2.55
CA HIS A 213 3.70 -22.96 2.01
C HIS A 213 5.12 -23.45 2.25
N HIS A 214 5.27 -24.69 2.73
CA HIS A 214 6.58 -25.30 2.97
C HIS A 214 7.03 -26.08 1.74
N GLU A 215 8.21 -25.73 1.22
CA GLU A 215 8.89 -26.31 0.04
C GLU A 215 8.15 -26.18 -1.30
N LYS A 216 6.84 -26.45 -1.33
CA LYS A 216 6.01 -26.48 -2.55
C LYS A 216 4.69 -25.77 -2.31
N TYR A 217 4.18 -25.15 -3.37
CA TYR A 217 2.86 -24.53 -3.35
C TYR A 217 1.77 -25.59 -3.14
N ALA A 218 0.94 -25.40 -2.13
CA ALA A 218 -0.21 -26.24 -1.88
C ALA A 218 -1.44 -25.64 -2.55
N GLN A 219 -2.07 -26.39 -3.46
CA GLN A 219 -3.34 -26.00 -4.06
C GLN A 219 -4.48 -26.26 -3.07
N GLY A 220 -5.46 -25.36 -3.01
CA GLY A 220 -6.67 -25.56 -2.21
C GLY A 220 -7.27 -24.26 -1.69
N THR A 221 -8.56 -24.33 -1.32
CA THR A 221 -9.32 -23.21 -0.76
C THR A 221 -9.93 -23.55 0.60
N ASP A 222 -9.44 -24.62 1.25
CA ASP A 222 -10.04 -25.19 2.46
C ASP A 222 -10.11 -24.19 3.62
N GLN A 223 -9.23 -23.18 3.62
CA GLN A 223 -9.18 -22.12 4.63
C GLN A 223 -10.22 -21.01 4.40
N ILE A 224 -10.82 -20.90 3.19
CA ILE A 224 -11.72 -19.81 2.83
C ILE A 224 -13.00 -19.80 3.67
N PRO A 225 -13.75 -20.92 3.86
CA PRO A 225 -14.99 -20.90 4.64
C PRO A 225 -14.79 -20.44 6.09
N ALA A 226 -13.69 -20.87 6.73
CA ALA A 226 -13.35 -20.44 8.08
C ALA A 226 -13.00 -18.95 8.15
N TYR A 227 -12.32 -18.43 7.12
CA TYR A 227 -12.01 -17.00 7.02
C TYR A 227 -13.26 -16.16 6.74
N ASP A 228 -14.18 -16.64 5.90
CA ASP A 228 -15.47 -15.98 5.65
C ASP A 228 -16.29 -15.84 6.93
N ALA A 229 -16.42 -16.92 7.72
CA ALA A 229 -17.06 -16.86 9.03
C ALA A 229 -16.39 -15.85 9.98
N THR A 230 -15.06 -15.76 9.95
CA THR A 230 -14.29 -14.77 10.72
C THR A 230 -14.59 -13.34 10.27
N MET A 231 -14.67 -13.11 8.96
CA MET A 231 -14.95 -11.80 8.39
C MET A 231 -16.40 -11.37 8.60
N GLN A 232 -17.37 -12.28 8.54
CA GLN A 232 -18.75 -11.99 8.91
C GLN A 232 -18.87 -11.53 10.38
N ARG A 233 -18.23 -12.24 11.32
CA ARG A 233 -18.20 -11.84 12.74
C ARG A 233 -17.55 -10.47 12.91
N PHE A 234 -16.36 -10.27 12.33
CA PHE A 234 -15.66 -9.00 12.40
C PHE A 234 -16.51 -7.84 11.86
N ARG A 235 -17.19 -8.01 10.72
CA ARG A 235 -18.06 -6.97 10.18
C ARG A 235 -19.24 -6.65 11.10
N ALA A 236 -19.84 -7.68 11.71
CA ALA A 236 -20.91 -7.49 12.70
C ALA A 236 -20.40 -6.72 13.94
N GLU A 237 -19.19 -7.00 14.43
CA GLU A 237 -18.53 -6.23 15.52
C GLU A 237 -18.33 -4.75 15.15
N GLN A 238 -18.19 -4.43 13.86
CA GLN A 238 -18.08 -3.06 13.36
C GLN A 238 -19.45 -2.43 13.03
N GLY A 239 -20.57 -3.09 13.35
CA GLY A 239 -21.91 -2.60 13.02
C GLY A 239 -22.25 -2.64 11.53
N LEU A 240 -21.51 -3.41 10.73
CA LEU A 240 -21.70 -3.56 9.29
C LEU A 240 -22.48 -4.84 8.96
N SER A 241 -23.08 -4.88 7.77
CA SER A 241 -23.72 -6.10 7.25
C SER A 241 -22.74 -7.26 7.20
N ARG A 242 -23.19 -8.45 7.60
CA ARG A 242 -22.41 -9.69 7.45
C ARG A 242 -22.23 -9.97 5.96
N GLN A 243 -20.98 -10.12 5.55
CA GLN A 243 -20.61 -10.38 4.16
C GLN A 243 -19.33 -11.20 4.14
N ASP A 244 -19.28 -12.16 3.25
CA ASP A 244 -18.11 -12.99 3.00
C ASP A 244 -16.97 -12.18 2.38
N TRP A 245 -15.74 -12.52 2.76
CA TRP A 245 -14.58 -11.98 2.10
C TRP A 245 -14.50 -12.51 0.68
N SER A 246 -14.74 -13.82 0.48
CA SER A 246 -14.73 -14.48 -0.83
C SER A 246 -15.68 -13.78 -1.80
N ALA A 247 -16.94 -13.56 -1.42
CA ALA A 247 -17.91 -12.83 -2.23
C ALA A 247 -17.44 -11.41 -2.59
N THR A 248 -16.81 -10.71 -1.63
CA THR A 248 -16.28 -9.35 -1.84
C THR A 248 -15.13 -9.32 -2.84
N VAL A 249 -14.20 -10.27 -2.76
CA VAL A 249 -13.04 -10.31 -3.68
C VAL A 249 -13.41 -10.86 -5.05
N ILE A 250 -14.30 -11.86 -5.12
CA ILE A 250 -14.83 -12.40 -6.39
C ILE A 250 -15.50 -11.29 -7.20
N ALA A 251 -16.32 -10.45 -6.55
CA ALA A 251 -16.96 -9.31 -7.21
C ALA A 251 -15.96 -8.33 -7.84
N ARG A 252 -14.74 -8.23 -7.31
CA ARG A 252 -13.68 -7.32 -7.81
C ARG A 252 -12.88 -7.88 -8.98
N VAL A 253 -12.92 -9.20 -9.21
CA VAL A 253 -12.21 -9.88 -10.29
C VAL A 253 -13.15 -10.50 -11.32
N ARG A 254 -14.46 -10.23 -11.20
CA ARG A 254 -15.51 -10.86 -12.03
C ARG A 254 -15.41 -10.49 -13.50
N ASP A 255 -15.15 -9.22 -13.79
CA ASP A 255 -15.16 -8.65 -15.14
C ASP A 255 -14.30 -7.38 -15.21
N ALA A 256 -14.03 -6.90 -16.42
CA ALA A 256 -13.26 -5.68 -16.66
C ALA A 256 -13.89 -4.44 -16.01
N GLY A 257 -15.23 -4.36 -15.95
CA GLY A 257 -15.95 -3.26 -15.30
C GLY A 257 -15.59 -3.13 -13.81
N ALA A 258 -15.40 -4.26 -13.12
CA ALA A 258 -14.94 -4.28 -11.74
C ALA A 258 -13.53 -3.69 -11.53
N MET A 259 -12.74 -3.56 -12.60
CA MET A 259 -11.39 -3.00 -12.57
C MET A 259 -11.38 -1.46 -12.62
N HIS A 260 -12.49 -0.79 -12.90
CA HIS A 260 -12.59 0.68 -12.92
C HIS A 260 -11.58 1.34 -13.88
N GLY A 261 -11.50 0.83 -15.13
CA GLY A 261 -10.61 1.34 -16.19
C GLY A 261 -9.18 0.80 -16.16
N ARG A 262 -8.82 0.01 -15.13
CA ARG A 262 -7.48 -0.59 -14.98
C ARG A 262 -7.23 -1.76 -15.93
N ASP A 263 -8.24 -2.23 -16.65
CA ASP A 263 -8.11 -3.17 -17.75
C ASP A 263 -7.29 -2.57 -18.92
N HIS A 264 -7.24 -1.24 -19.05
CA HIS A 264 -6.43 -0.52 -20.05
C HIS A 264 -5.02 -0.14 -19.58
N LEU A 265 -4.56 -0.68 -18.43
CA LEU A 265 -3.30 -0.26 -17.83
C LEU A 265 -2.09 -0.60 -18.71
N ARG A 266 -2.14 -1.70 -19.46
CA ARG A 266 -1.05 -2.11 -20.35
C ARG A 266 -0.86 -1.09 -21.48
N GLU A 267 -1.95 -0.68 -22.14
CA GLU A 267 -1.87 0.33 -23.21
C GLU A 267 -1.31 1.65 -22.69
N GLU A 268 -1.70 2.05 -21.47
CA GLU A 268 -1.14 3.25 -20.87
C GLU A 268 0.35 3.11 -20.56
N LEU A 269 0.79 2.00 -19.98
CA LEU A 269 2.22 1.78 -19.71
C LEU A 269 3.05 1.89 -21.01
N VAL A 270 2.56 1.31 -22.11
CA VAL A 270 3.20 1.42 -23.43
C VAL A 270 3.24 2.87 -23.91
N ARG A 271 2.12 3.62 -23.82
CA ARG A 271 2.10 5.05 -24.16
C ARG A 271 3.08 5.87 -23.34
N ARG A 272 3.35 5.45 -22.10
CA ARG A 272 4.30 6.10 -21.20
C ARG A 272 5.74 5.62 -21.37
N GLY A 273 6.05 4.80 -22.39
CA GLY A 273 7.42 4.39 -22.71
C GLY A 273 7.88 3.10 -22.03
N PHE A 274 6.98 2.34 -21.39
CA PHE A 274 7.27 0.96 -20.98
C PHE A 274 6.90 0.02 -22.13
N GLU A 275 7.86 -0.42 -22.93
CA GLU A 275 7.56 -1.31 -24.05
C GLU A 275 7.04 -2.68 -23.62
N LEU A 276 7.47 -3.16 -22.44
CA LEU A 276 7.07 -4.44 -21.84
C LEU A 276 7.31 -5.61 -22.80
N ARG A 277 8.51 -5.64 -23.41
CA ARG A 277 8.99 -6.75 -24.25
C ARG A 277 9.06 -8.06 -23.49
#